data_AF-A0A7S2KXE1-F1
#
_entry.id   AF-A0A7S2KXE1-F1
#
_cell.length_a   1.000
_cell.length_b   1.000
_cell.length_c   1.000
_cell.angle_alpha   90.00
_cell.angle_beta   90.00
_cell.angle_gamma   90.00
#
_symmetry.space_group_name_H-M   'P 1'
#
loop_
_entity.id
_entity.type
_entity.pdbx_description
1 polymer ?
#
loop_
_entity_poly.entity_id
_entity_poly.type
_entity_poly.pdbx_seq_one_letter_code
_entity_poly.pdbx_strand_id
1 'polypeptide(L)'
;YGIVPFILNFHESMKTPKHIGLAMKMGLILVFFGYIIISSGVRMLFSPSHSFDGDVLQALPTNSWLALIVRLLMTFVVAMTAPLIVVPCGEMIEGKLGIGVDEVRKRIAVRVLLCMLCMIVSEHAPGFVHVVSFIGCFCASIIGFVLPPLFCIQLRHNTRKDSMAKTTMDFISYCDVGALVIGIITTILTSTMTFGEMRKSQQQ
;
A
#
# COMPACT_ATOMS: atom_id res chain seq x y z
N TYR A 1 1.97 -4.81 -3.58
CA TYR A 1 2.22 -3.79 -4.63
C TYR A 1 1.19 -2.66 -4.49
N GLY A 2 1.54 -1.57 -3.81
CA GLY A 2 0.63 -0.46 -3.49
C GLY A 2 0.29 0.48 -4.65
N ILE A 3 0.31 0.00 -5.89
CA ILE A 3 0.17 0.82 -7.10
C ILE A 3 -1.28 1.14 -7.47
N VAL A 4 -2.24 0.38 -6.92
CA VAL A 4 -3.66 0.45 -7.30
C VAL A 4 -4.25 1.88 -7.18
N PRO A 5 -3.97 2.66 -6.11
CA PRO A 5 -4.47 4.04 -6.02
C PRO A 5 -3.93 4.98 -7.11
N PHE A 6 -2.77 4.66 -7.69
CA PHE A 6 -2.11 5.49 -8.70
C PHE A 6 -2.48 5.14 -10.13
N ILE A 7 -3.23 4.05 -10.35
CA ILE A 7 -3.54 3.55 -11.69
C ILE A 7 -4.28 4.59 -12.55
N LEU A 8 -5.16 5.39 -11.95
CA LEU A 8 -5.90 6.45 -12.64
C LEU A 8 -4.98 7.60 -13.04
N ASN A 9 -4.10 8.04 -12.15
CA ASN A 9 -3.10 9.08 -12.46
C ASN A 9 -2.17 8.64 -13.60
N PHE A 10 -1.74 7.37 -13.61
CA PHE A 10 -0.97 6.82 -14.71
C PHE A 10 -1.78 6.75 -16.00
N HIS A 11 -3.04 6.33 -15.92
CA HIS A 11 -3.94 6.28 -17.07
C HIS A 11 -4.09 7.66 -17.73
N GLU A 12 -4.31 8.71 -16.95
CA GLU A 12 -4.44 10.08 -17.45
C GLU A 12 -3.13 10.64 -18.01
N SER A 13 -1.99 10.20 -17.46
CA SER A 13 -0.66 10.61 -17.94
C SER A 13 -0.20 9.84 -19.18
N MET A 14 -0.87 8.76 -19.57
CA MET A 14 -0.46 7.94 -20.73
C MET A 14 -0.91 8.55 -22.06
N LYS A 15 0.04 8.64 -23.01
CA LYS A 15 -0.24 9.03 -24.40
C LYS A 15 -1.26 8.11 -25.09
N THR A 16 -1.36 6.85 -24.66
CA THR A 16 -2.33 5.89 -25.22
C THR A 16 -2.96 5.03 -24.11
N PRO A 17 -4.06 5.50 -23.49
CA PRO A 17 -4.64 4.88 -22.29
C PRO A 17 -5.08 3.41 -22.47
N LYS A 18 -5.41 3.00 -23.70
CA LYS A 18 -5.84 1.63 -24.03
C LYS A 18 -4.81 0.54 -23.67
N HIS A 19 -3.53 0.88 -23.55
CA HIS A 19 -2.46 -0.08 -23.27
C HIS A 19 -2.06 -0.16 -21.79
N ILE A 20 -2.82 0.46 -20.88
CA ILE A 20 -2.50 0.46 -19.44
C ILE A 20 -2.33 -0.94 -18.85
N GLY A 21 -3.19 -1.90 -19.25
CA GLY A 21 -3.12 -3.27 -18.74
C GLY A 21 -1.81 -3.96 -19.09
N LEU A 22 -1.29 -3.76 -20.31
CA LEU A 22 -0.02 -4.32 -20.74
C LEU A 22 1.15 -3.66 -20.01
N ALA A 23 1.14 -2.33 -19.89
CA ALA A 23 2.17 -1.58 -19.19
C ALA A 23 2.25 -1.98 -17.71
N MET A 24 1.11 -2.10 -17.04
CA MET A 24 1.02 -2.54 -15.64
C MET A 24 1.51 -3.98 -15.47
N LYS A 25 1.15 -4.88 -16.38
CA LYS A 25 1.65 -6.28 -16.36
C LYS A 25 3.17 -6.32 -16.49
N MET A 26 3.73 -5.61 -17.46
CA MET A 26 5.18 -5.56 -17.66
C MET A 26 5.90 -4.93 -16.46
N GLY A 27 5.36 -3.84 -15.91
CA GLY A 27 5.91 -3.20 -14.71
C GLY A 27 5.92 -4.14 -13.50
N LEU A 28 4.83 -4.85 -13.24
CA LEU A 28 4.75 -5.81 -12.14
C LEU A 28 5.74 -6.98 -12.31
N ILE A 29 5.89 -7.49 -13.53
CA ILE A 29 6.87 -8.56 -13.83
C ILE A 29 8.29 -8.05 -13.55
N LEU A 30 8.64 -6.85 -14.00
CA LEU A 30 9.96 -6.26 -13.79
C LEU A 30 10.26 -6.08 -12.29
N VAL A 31 9.31 -5.51 -11.54
CA VAL A 31 9.49 -5.30 -10.11
C VAL A 31 9.58 -6.63 -9.35
N PHE A 32 8.81 -7.65 -9.76
CA PHE A 32 8.89 -8.99 -9.19
C PHE A 32 10.29 -9.59 -9.32
N PHE A 33 10.86 -9.55 -10.53
CA PHE A 33 12.24 -10.02 -10.75
C PHE A 33 13.26 -9.18 -9.99
N GLY A 34 13.10 -7.85 -9.97
CA GLY A 34 13.97 -6.96 -9.21
C GLY A 34 14.00 -7.33 -7.72
N TYR A 35 12.84 -7.57 -7.10
CA TYR A 35 12.76 -8.01 -5.70
C TYR A 35 13.44 -9.35 -5.47
N ILE A 36 13.25 -10.33 -6.36
CA ILE A 36 13.89 -11.65 -6.23
C ILE A 36 15.41 -11.54 -6.31
N ILE A 37 15.93 -10.78 -7.28
CA ILE A 37 17.38 -10.63 -7.50
C ILE A 37 18.02 -9.95 -6.28
N ILE A 38 17.45 -8.83 -5.83
CA ILE A 38 17.97 -8.09 -4.67
C ILE A 38 17.90 -8.95 -3.40
N SER A 39 16.76 -9.59 -3.14
CA SER A 39 16.56 -10.43 -1.95
C SER A 39 17.52 -11.62 -1.93
N SER A 40 17.67 -12.32 -3.06
CA SER A 40 18.58 -13.45 -3.19
C SER A 40 20.04 -13.02 -3.08
N GLY A 41 20.40 -11.86 -3.66
CA GLY A 41 21.74 -11.30 -3.59
C GLY A 41 22.13 -10.93 -2.15
N VAL A 42 21.24 -10.26 -1.41
CA VAL A 42 21.47 -9.96 0.01
C VAL A 42 21.61 -11.25 0.81
N ARG A 43 20.72 -12.22 0.61
CA ARG A 43 20.79 -13.50 1.33
C ARG A 43 22.08 -14.26 1.04
N MET A 44 22.52 -14.30 -0.21
CA MET A 44 23.76 -14.99 -0.61
C MET A 44 25.00 -14.30 -0.06
N LEU A 45 25.02 -12.96 -0.02
CA LEU A 45 26.19 -12.19 0.44
C LEU A 45 26.39 -12.25 1.96
N PHE A 46 25.31 -12.38 2.73
CA PHE A 46 25.34 -12.31 4.20
C PHE A 46 25.07 -13.64 4.92
N SER A 47 24.79 -14.73 4.20
CA SER A 47 24.69 -16.08 4.79
C SER A 47 26.09 -16.67 5.05
N PRO A 48 26.40 -17.23 6.24
CA PRO A 48 25.54 -17.55 7.38
C PRO A 48 25.75 -16.63 8.62
N SER A 49 26.38 -15.47 8.47
CA SER A 49 26.91 -14.72 9.62
C SER A 49 25.90 -13.83 10.34
N HIS A 50 24.78 -13.44 9.71
CA HIS A 50 23.79 -12.52 10.27
C HIS A 50 22.34 -12.93 9.96
N SER A 51 21.48 -12.88 10.98
CA SER A 51 20.02 -12.93 10.84
C SER A 51 19.48 -11.52 10.66
N PHE A 52 18.65 -11.31 9.63
CA PHE A 52 18.03 -10.01 9.35
C PHE A 52 16.62 -9.96 9.95
N ASP A 53 16.38 -9.04 10.89
CA ASP A 53 15.03 -8.67 11.35
C ASP A 53 14.36 -7.66 10.40
N GLY A 54 14.32 -8.05 9.12
CA GLY A 54 13.57 -7.38 8.04
C GLY A 54 14.02 -5.97 7.60
N ASP A 55 14.90 -5.28 8.33
CA ASP A 55 15.59 -4.07 7.85
C ASP A 55 17.08 -4.36 7.57
N VAL A 56 17.43 -4.35 6.29
CA VAL A 56 18.81 -4.58 5.82
C VAL A 56 19.76 -3.46 6.29
N LEU A 57 19.25 -2.24 6.51
CA LEU A 57 20.06 -1.10 6.97
C LEU A 57 20.52 -1.23 8.42
N GLN A 58 19.79 -2.00 9.24
CA GLN A 58 20.16 -2.28 10.62
C GLN A 58 21.35 -3.24 10.70
N ALA A 59 21.48 -4.15 9.75
CA ALA A 59 22.60 -5.09 9.67
C ALA A 59 23.90 -4.46 9.14
N LEU A 60 23.88 -3.20 8.68
CA LEU A 60 25.09 -2.52 8.19
C LEU A 60 26.00 -2.09 9.36
N PRO A 61 27.33 -2.28 9.23
CA PRO A 61 28.28 -1.93 10.27
C PRO A 61 28.34 -0.41 10.47
N THR A 62 28.12 0.02 11.71
CA THR A 62 28.04 1.43 12.13
C THR A 62 29.31 2.22 11.85
N ASN A 63 30.47 1.54 11.83
CA ASN A 63 31.77 2.18 11.71
C ASN A 63 32.28 2.31 10.26
N SER A 64 31.49 1.89 9.26
CA SER A 64 31.89 1.99 7.85
C SER A 64 31.37 3.27 7.20
N TRP A 65 32.26 4.00 6.51
CA TRP A 65 31.89 5.20 5.75
C TRP A 65 30.82 4.91 4.68
N LEU A 66 30.85 3.71 4.09
CA LEU A 66 29.87 3.28 3.10
C LEU A 66 28.46 3.14 3.71
N ALA A 67 28.33 2.52 4.88
CA ALA A 67 27.04 2.42 5.57
C ALA A 67 26.46 3.79 5.93
N LEU A 68 27.32 4.73 6.35
CA LEU A 68 26.92 6.10 6.65
C LEU A 68 26.39 6.82 5.40
N ILE A 69 27.09 6.72 4.26
CA ILE A 69 26.65 7.30 2.98
C ILE A 69 25.30 6.73 2.56
N VAL A 70 25.11 5.41 2.63
CA VAL A 70 23.84 4.76 2.26
C VAL A 70 22.69 5.22 3.16
N ARG A 71 22.91 5.30 4.48
CA ARG A 71 21.90 5.81 5.43
C ARG A 71 21.54 7.26 5.16
N LEU A 72 22.52 8.12 4.86
CA LEU A 72 22.27 9.51 4.49
C LEU A 72 21.48 9.64 3.18
N LEU A 73 21.86 8.90 2.14
CA LEU A 73 21.13 8.89 0.86
C LEU A 73 19.69 8.44 1.05
N MET A 74 19.46 7.37 1.82
CA MET A 74 18.10 6.90 2.11
C MET A 74 17.29 7.94 2.87
N THR A 75 17.90 8.60 3.87
CA THR A 75 17.25 9.67 4.63
C THR A 75 16.88 10.85 3.73
N PHE A 76 17.78 11.24 2.83
CA PHE A 76 17.53 12.30 1.85
C PHE A 76 16.37 11.95 0.91
N VAL A 77 16.35 10.72 0.37
CA VAL A 77 15.25 10.24 -0.49
C VAL A 77 13.93 10.26 0.27
N VAL A 78 13.89 9.79 1.51
CA VAL A 78 12.67 9.81 2.36
C VAL A 78 12.23 11.24 2.66
N ALA A 79 13.16 12.15 2.97
CA ALA A 79 12.86 13.56 3.24
C ALA A 79 12.24 14.27 2.02
N MET A 80 12.69 13.94 0.81
CA MET A 80 12.11 14.47 -0.43
C MET A 80 10.78 13.80 -0.80
N THR A 81 10.61 12.52 -0.47
CA THR A 81 9.41 11.76 -0.83
C THR A 81 8.25 12.02 0.14
N ALA A 82 8.53 12.26 1.43
CA ALA A 82 7.49 12.44 2.45
C ALA A 82 6.52 13.60 2.13
N PRO A 83 6.96 14.80 1.72
CA PRO A 83 6.06 15.88 1.32
C PRO A 83 5.19 15.50 0.11
N LEU A 84 5.75 14.79 -0.88
CA LEU A 84 5.04 14.37 -2.08
C LEU A 84 3.91 13.38 -1.79
N ILE A 85 4.01 12.62 -0.69
CA ILE A 85 2.95 11.71 -0.25
C ILE A 85 1.94 12.44 0.65
N VAL A 86 2.41 13.25 1.60
CA VAL A 86 1.54 13.91 2.58
C VAL A 86 0.61 14.93 1.93
N VAL A 87 1.06 15.66 0.90
CA VAL A 87 0.23 16.66 0.22
C VAL A 87 -1.04 16.06 -0.41
N PRO A 88 -0.97 15.09 -1.34
CA PRO A 88 -2.18 14.51 -1.94
C PRO A 88 -3.04 13.75 -0.93
N CYS A 89 -2.44 13.11 0.08
CA CYS A 89 -3.18 12.50 1.18
C CYS A 89 -3.98 13.54 1.98
N GLY A 90 -3.36 14.68 2.28
CA GLY A 90 -4.01 15.81 2.95
C GLY A 90 -5.16 16.37 2.11
N GLU A 91 -4.93 16.61 0.83
CA GLU A 91 -5.97 17.12 -0.10
C GLU A 91 -7.15 16.17 -0.23
N MET A 92 -6.92 14.85 -0.23
CA MET A 92 -8.00 13.86 -0.26
C MET A 92 -8.86 13.90 1.02
N ILE A 93 -8.25 14.12 2.19
CA ILE A 93 -8.97 14.26 3.47
C ILE A 93 -9.68 15.62 3.54
N GLU A 94 -9.00 16.70 3.15
CA GLU A 94 -9.56 18.05 3.08
C GLU A 94 -10.80 18.10 2.19
N GLY A 95 -10.74 17.44 1.02
CA GLY A 95 -11.86 17.32 0.10
C GLY A 95 -13.05 16.54 0.68
N LYS A 96 -12.80 15.50 1.48
CA LYS A 96 -13.87 14.75 2.18
C LYS A 96 -14.48 15.51 3.35
N LEU A 97 -13.71 16.38 4.00
CA LEU A 97 -14.17 17.24 5.10
C LEU A 97 -14.82 18.55 4.61
N GLY A 98 -14.84 18.81 3.31
CA GLY A 98 -15.40 20.03 2.73
C GLY A 98 -14.61 21.29 3.08
N ILE A 99 -13.30 21.17 3.33
CA ILE A 99 -12.44 22.29 3.69
C ILE A 99 -12.15 23.13 2.43
N GLY A 100 -12.57 24.39 2.43
CA GLY A 100 -12.35 25.33 1.33
C GLY A 100 -10.88 25.59 1.03
N VAL A 101 -10.60 26.16 -0.15
CA VAL A 101 -9.25 26.53 -0.58
C VAL A 101 -8.66 27.64 0.29
N ASP A 102 -9.50 28.56 0.77
CA ASP A 102 -9.09 29.72 1.56
C ASP A 102 -8.81 29.39 3.04
N GLU A 103 -9.16 28.18 3.49
CA GLU A 103 -9.10 27.77 4.89
C GLU A 103 -7.72 27.20 5.27
N VAL A 104 -6.66 27.97 5.01
CA VAL A 104 -5.25 27.56 5.17
C VAL A 104 -4.96 27.00 6.57
N ARG A 105 -5.56 27.57 7.63
CA ARG A 105 -5.40 27.06 9.01
C ARG A 105 -5.90 25.63 9.18
N LYS A 106 -7.05 25.29 8.61
CA LYS A 106 -7.62 23.93 8.69
C LYS A 106 -6.80 22.94 7.87
N ARG A 107 -6.27 23.36 6.72
CA ARG A 107 -5.36 22.56 5.88
C ARG A 107 -4.06 22.23 6.60
N ILE A 108 -3.44 23.23 7.23
CA ILE A 108 -2.24 23.03 8.06
C ILE A 108 -2.56 22.07 9.22
N ALA A 109 -3.71 22.24 9.88
CA ALA A 109 -4.11 21.34 10.98
C ALA A 109 -4.24 19.88 10.52
N VAL A 110 -4.83 19.60 9.36
CA VAL A 110 -4.92 18.23 8.80
C VAL A 110 -3.53 17.65 8.54
N ARG A 111 -2.61 18.42 7.94
CA ARG A 111 -1.25 17.96 7.65
C ARG A 111 -0.44 17.72 8.92
N VAL A 112 -0.53 18.61 9.91
CA VAL A 112 0.11 18.43 11.21
C VAL A 112 -0.46 17.20 11.92
N LEU A 113 -1.77 17.00 11.88
CA LEU A 113 -2.41 15.81 12.45
C LEU A 113 -1.87 14.52 11.81
N LEU A 114 -1.73 14.48 10.49
CA LEU A 114 -1.15 13.34 9.78
C LEU A 114 0.29 13.07 10.23
N CYS A 115 1.12 14.11 10.32
CA CYS A 115 2.50 13.97 10.81
C CYS A 115 2.56 13.50 12.27
N MET A 116 1.67 14.00 13.13
CA MET A 116 1.56 13.58 14.53
C MET A 116 1.15 12.11 14.65
N LEU A 117 0.20 11.64 13.84
CA LEU A 117 -0.17 10.22 13.80
C LEU A 117 1.02 9.35 13.36
N CYS A 118 1.76 9.77 12.34
CA CYS A 118 2.99 9.07 11.93
C CYS A 118 4.03 9.02 13.06
N MET A 119 4.20 10.11 13.81
CA MET A 119 5.10 10.16 14.95
C MET A 119 4.69 9.19 16.05
N ILE A 120 3.41 9.16 16.43
CA ILE A 120 2.87 8.25 17.45
C ILE A 120 3.09 6.79 17.02
N VAL A 121 2.78 6.46 15.75
CA VAL A 121 3.02 5.12 15.20
C VAL A 121 4.51 4.79 15.24
N SER A 122 5.39 5.73 14.90
CA SER A 122 6.84 5.51 14.94
C SER A 122 7.36 5.25 16.35
N GLU A 123 6.76 5.85 17.39
CA GLU A 123 7.18 5.68 18.78
C GLU A 123 6.66 4.37 19.39
N HIS A 124 5.44 3.95 19.02
CA HIS A 124 4.77 2.81 19.64
C HIS A 124 4.92 1.50 18.85
N ALA A 125 5.49 1.54 17.65
CA ALA A 125 5.62 0.37 16.81
C ALA A 125 6.76 -0.57 17.24
N PRO A 126 6.54 -1.90 17.32
CA PRO A 126 7.58 -2.89 17.66
C PRO A 126 8.71 -3.01 16.64
N GLY A 127 8.50 -2.53 15.41
CA GLY A 127 9.47 -2.59 14.34
C GLY A 127 8.87 -2.15 13.01
N PHE A 128 9.66 -1.43 12.21
CA PHE A 128 9.25 -0.89 10.91
C PHE A 128 8.61 -1.95 10.01
N VAL A 129 9.21 -3.15 9.98
CA VAL A 129 8.80 -4.27 9.13
C VAL A 129 7.39 -4.73 9.45
N HIS A 130 7.05 -4.86 10.74
CA HIS A 130 5.72 -5.33 11.13
C HIS A 130 4.64 -4.31 10.80
N VAL A 131 4.91 -3.02 10.99
CA VAL A 131 3.99 -1.94 10.62
C VAL A 131 3.73 -1.94 9.11
N VAL A 132 4.81 -2.00 8.31
CA VAL A 132 4.70 -2.05 6.84
C VAL A 132 3.97 -3.29 6.37
N SER A 133 4.23 -4.45 6.97
CA SER A 133 3.51 -5.70 6.68
C SER A 133 2.03 -5.61 7.03
N PHE A 134 1.68 -5.05 8.19
CA PHE A 134 0.29 -4.88 8.60
C PHE A 134 -0.47 -3.92 7.68
N ILE A 135 0.06 -2.71 7.47
CA ILE A 135 -0.56 -1.71 6.60
C ILE A 135 -0.64 -2.25 5.16
N GLY A 136 0.43 -2.89 4.70
CA GLY A 136 0.51 -3.50 3.37
C GLY A 136 -0.57 -4.56 3.17
N CYS A 137 -0.69 -5.52 4.08
CA CYS A 137 -1.71 -6.55 4.02
C CYS A 137 -3.11 -5.97 4.13
N PHE A 138 -3.39 -5.15 5.15
CA PHE A 138 -4.71 -4.59 5.39
C PHE A 138 -5.20 -3.74 4.20
N CYS A 139 -4.41 -2.74 3.80
CA CYS A 139 -4.80 -1.82 2.73
C CYS A 139 -4.81 -2.53 1.36
N ALA A 140 -3.80 -3.35 1.05
CA ALA A 140 -3.77 -4.04 -0.24
C ALA A 140 -4.86 -5.11 -0.36
N SER A 141 -5.24 -5.79 0.73
CA SER A 141 -6.33 -6.75 0.68
C SER A 141 -7.68 -6.07 0.46
N ILE A 142 -7.95 -4.94 1.11
CA ILE A 142 -9.17 -4.15 0.87
C ILE A 142 -9.20 -3.66 -0.58
N ILE A 143 -8.15 -2.99 -1.03
CA ILE A 143 -8.12 -2.35 -2.35
C ILE A 143 -8.04 -3.40 -3.47
N GLY A 144 -7.37 -4.52 -3.25
CA GLY A 144 -7.13 -5.55 -4.26
C GLY A 144 -8.21 -6.63 -4.34
N PHE A 145 -8.86 -6.99 -3.22
CA PHE A 145 -9.82 -8.10 -3.18
C PHE A 145 -11.24 -7.67 -2.82
N VAL A 146 -11.44 -6.58 -2.08
CA VAL A 146 -12.79 -6.16 -1.64
C VAL A 146 -13.37 -5.10 -2.57
N LEU A 147 -12.58 -4.09 -2.93
CA LEU A 147 -13.03 -2.95 -3.73
C LEU A 147 -13.45 -3.33 -5.17
N PRO A 148 -12.70 -4.16 -5.92
CA PRO A 148 -13.06 -4.51 -7.30
C PRO A 148 -14.41 -5.23 -7.45
N PRO A 149 -14.73 -6.31 -6.69
CA PRO A 149 -16.04 -6.95 -6.81
C PRO A 149 -17.16 -6.02 -6.34
N LEU A 150 -16.91 -5.17 -5.33
CA LEU A 150 -17.90 -4.18 -4.88
C LEU A 150 -18.25 -3.19 -6.00
N PHE A 151 -17.26 -2.68 -6.74
CA PHE A 151 -17.51 -1.81 -7.88
C PHE A 151 -18.21 -2.54 -9.03
N CYS A 152 -17.83 -3.78 -9.35
CA CYS A 152 -18.53 -4.59 -10.36
C CYS A 152 -20.02 -4.76 -9.99
N ILE A 153 -20.32 -5.07 -8.74
CA ILE A 153 -21.70 -5.22 -8.24
C ILE A 153 -22.46 -3.89 -8.35
N GLN A 154 -21.86 -2.78 -7.93
CA GLN A 154 -22.51 -1.45 -7.99
C GLN A 154 -22.78 -1.01 -9.43
N LEU A 155 -21.81 -1.14 -10.33
CA LEU A 155 -21.96 -0.77 -11.73
C LEU A 155 -23.09 -1.57 -12.37
N ARG A 156 -23.13 -2.88 -12.11
CA ARG A 156 -24.15 -3.79 -12.61
C ARG A 156 -25.53 -3.53 -12.00
N HIS A 157 -25.61 -3.20 -10.72
CA HIS A 157 -26.87 -2.81 -10.09
C HIS A 157 -27.46 -1.56 -10.75
N ASN A 158 -26.62 -0.59 -11.11
CA ASN A 158 -27.06 0.61 -11.81
C ASN A 158 -27.51 0.30 -13.26
N THR A 159 -26.78 -0.54 -13.99
CA THR A 159 -27.16 -1.01 -15.34
C THR A 159 -28.42 -1.88 -15.33
N ARG A 160 -28.65 -2.68 -14.27
CA ARG A 160 -29.85 -3.51 -14.10
C ARG A 160 -31.13 -2.69 -14.01
N LYS A 161 -31.05 -1.42 -13.58
CA LYS A 161 -32.19 -0.50 -13.55
C LYS A 161 -32.70 -0.18 -14.97
N ASP A 162 -31.88 -0.40 -16.00
CA ASP A 162 -32.15 -0.03 -17.40
C ASP A 162 -32.40 -1.22 -18.37
N SER A 163 -32.27 -2.51 -17.97
CA SER A 163 -32.52 -3.61 -18.93
C SER A 163 -32.93 -4.98 -18.37
N MET A 164 -33.83 -5.64 -19.12
CA MET A 164 -34.53 -6.89 -18.84
C MET A 164 -33.68 -8.16 -19.13
N ALA A 165 -32.39 -8.20 -18.76
CA ALA A 165 -31.51 -9.35 -19.01
C ALA A 165 -31.32 -10.20 -17.73
N LYS A 166 -32.21 -11.16 -17.49
CA LYS A 166 -32.33 -11.84 -16.18
C LYS A 166 -31.45 -13.10 -15.99
N THR A 167 -31.11 -13.84 -17.04
CA THR A 167 -30.68 -15.25 -16.85
C THR A 167 -29.16 -15.47 -16.74
N THR A 168 -28.34 -14.81 -17.55
CA THR A 168 -26.86 -14.95 -17.49
C THR A 168 -26.24 -14.12 -16.36
N MET A 169 -26.98 -13.12 -15.84
CA MET A 169 -26.49 -12.19 -14.83
C MET A 169 -26.41 -12.78 -13.42
N ASP A 170 -27.23 -13.77 -13.09
CA ASP A 170 -27.31 -14.30 -11.72
C ASP A 170 -26.03 -15.08 -11.34
N PHE A 171 -25.48 -15.88 -12.25
CA PHE A 171 -24.24 -16.63 -11.99
C PHE A 171 -23.03 -15.71 -11.78
N ILE A 172 -22.86 -14.69 -12.63
CA ILE A 172 -21.75 -13.72 -12.49
C ILE A 172 -21.93 -12.89 -11.22
N SER A 173 -23.18 -12.52 -10.86
CA SER A 173 -23.45 -11.82 -9.60
C SER A 173 -23.13 -12.67 -8.38
N TYR A 174 -23.41 -13.96 -8.44
CA TYR A 174 -23.06 -14.89 -7.39
C TYR A 174 -21.53 -15.02 -7.26
N CYS A 175 -20.80 -15.09 -8.37
CA CYS A 175 -19.34 -15.08 -8.38
C CYS A 175 -18.75 -13.80 -7.78
N ASP A 176 -19.28 -12.62 -8.13
CA ASP A 176 -18.80 -11.34 -7.57
C ASP A 176 -19.03 -11.25 -6.06
N VAL A 177 -20.20 -11.71 -5.58
CA VAL A 177 -20.51 -11.77 -4.14
C VAL A 177 -19.61 -12.78 -3.43
N GLY A 178 -19.38 -13.95 -4.04
CA GLY A 178 -18.44 -14.96 -3.53
C GLY A 178 -17.02 -14.40 -3.41
N ALA A 179 -16.54 -13.70 -4.44
CA ALA A 179 -15.23 -13.04 -4.43
C ALA A 179 -15.12 -11.97 -3.34
N LEU A 180 -16.19 -11.19 -3.11
CA LEU A 180 -16.25 -10.20 -2.03
C LEU A 180 -16.17 -10.85 -0.65
N VAL A 181 -16.92 -11.92 -0.41
CA VAL A 181 -16.89 -12.66 0.87
C VAL A 181 -15.50 -13.24 1.10
N ILE A 182 -14.90 -13.88 0.09
CA ILE A 182 -13.52 -14.40 0.15
C ILE A 182 -12.53 -13.27 0.44
N GLY A 183 -12.68 -12.10 -0.20
CA GLY A 183 -11.83 -10.93 0.03
C GLY A 183 -11.91 -10.42 1.47
N ILE A 184 -13.12 -10.34 2.04
CA ILE A 184 -13.34 -9.93 3.45
C ILE A 184 -12.70 -10.95 4.40
N ILE A 185 -12.95 -12.25 4.21
CA ILE A 185 -12.39 -13.32 5.05
C ILE A 185 -10.86 -13.27 4.99
N THR A 186 -10.29 -13.16 3.78
CA THR A 186 -8.84 -13.07 3.57
C THR A 186 -8.26 -11.85 4.28
N THR A 187 -8.92 -10.70 4.20
CA THR A 187 -8.50 -9.47 4.88
C THR A 187 -8.49 -9.66 6.40
N ILE A 188 -9.55 -10.25 6.97
CA ILE A 188 -9.65 -10.51 8.41
C ILE A 188 -8.57 -11.49 8.86
N LEU A 189 -8.43 -12.63 8.18
CA LEU A 189 -7.42 -13.64 8.51
C LEU A 189 -6.00 -13.07 8.44
N THR A 190 -5.66 -12.39 7.35
CA THR A 190 -4.32 -11.82 7.18
C THR A 190 -4.05 -10.75 8.23
N SER A 191 -5.01 -9.85 8.48
CA SER A 191 -4.84 -8.78 9.46
C SER A 191 -4.72 -9.31 10.90
N THR A 192 -5.49 -10.34 11.26
CA THR A 192 -5.42 -10.96 12.60
C THR A 192 -4.13 -11.74 12.80
N MET A 193 -3.64 -12.43 11.77
CA MET A 193 -2.32 -13.09 11.79
C MET A 193 -1.20 -12.06 11.99
N THR A 194 -1.15 -11.01 11.16
CA THR A 194 -0.11 -9.98 11.25
C THR A 194 -0.20 -9.20 12.56
N PHE A 195 -1.40 -8.91 13.06
CA PHE A 195 -1.57 -8.27 14.37
C PHE A 195 -1.14 -9.18 15.54
N GLY A 196 -1.40 -10.48 15.43
CA GLY A 196 -0.92 -11.48 16.38
C GLY A 196 0.61 -11.53 16.44
N GLU A 197 1.29 -11.43 15.31
CA GLU A 197 2.75 -11.33 15.25
C GLU A 197 3.25 -10.02 15.89
N MET A 198 2.65 -8.88 15.54
CA MET A 198 3.00 -7.59 16.16
C MET A 198 2.92 -7.62 17.69
N ARG A 199 1.87 -8.23 18.25
CA ARG A 199 1.69 -8.31 19.71
C ARG A 199 2.72 -9.19 20.37
N LYS A 200 3.14 -10.28 19.72
CA LYS A 200 4.19 -11.18 20.24
C LYS A 200 5.56 -10.47 20.26
N SER A 201 5.87 -9.70 19.22
CA SER A 201 7.13 -8.93 19.16
C SER A 201 7.24 -7.84 20.22
N GLN A 202 6.13 -7.35 20.79
CA GLN A 202 6.17 -6.39 21.92
C GLN A 202 6.37 -7.03 23.31
N GLN A 203 6.32 -8.36 23.41
CA GLN A 203 6.50 -9.07 24.69
C GLN A 203 7.91 -9.66 24.87
N GLN A 204 8.76 -9.59 23.84
CA GLN A 204 10.18 -9.97 23.89
C GLN A 204 11.06 -8.74 24.05
#